data_AF-A0A349WBI3-F1
#
_entry.id   AF-A0A349WBI3-F1
#
_cell.length_a   1.000
_cell.length_b   1.000
_cell.length_c   1.000
_cell.angle_alpha   90.00
_cell.angle_beta   90.00
_cell.angle_gamma   90.00
#
_symmetry.space_group_name_H-M   'P 1'
#
loop_
_entity.id
_entity.type
_entity.pdbx_description
1 polymer ?
#
loop_
_entity_poly.entity_id
_entity_poly.type
_entity_poly.pdbx_seq_one_letter_code
_entity_poly.pdbx_strand_id
1 'polypeptide(L)'
;MWAVFGDLMAGLLGAFVLVLVGMLVMQVDLVASLRQEVERRQMEEQRRMALEKALAIPLASGRVTVNEGRIGISGSVLFAPGSDELRPEGRQLLTSLVQPLRVYLRERDEMLMVSGFTDNKLLRGGNHRFTDNLELSAQRALTVTRALIDEGMPASQV
;
A
#
# COMPACT_ATOMS: atom_id res chain seq x y z
N MET A 1 41.22 52.64 44.99
CA MET A 1 39.94 52.74 44.24
C MET A 1 39.83 51.70 43.13
N TRP A 2 40.87 51.39 42.34
CA TRP A 2 40.77 50.45 41.21
C TRP A 2 40.67 48.94 41.52
N ALA A 3 41.21 48.48 42.65
CA ALA A 3 41.22 47.05 43.00
C ALA A 3 39.83 46.45 43.28
N VAL A 4 38.94 47.22 43.94
CA VAL A 4 37.60 46.76 44.31
C VAL A 4 36.69 46.59 43.09
N PHE A 5 36.89 47.41 42.05
CA PHE A 5 36.18 47.25 40.77
C PHE A 5 36.62 45.97 40.03
N GLY A 6 37.90 45.61 40.13
CA GLY A 6 38.42 44.37 39.55
C GLY A 6 37.79 43.13 40.17
N ASP A 7 37.74 43.07 41.51
CA ASP A 7 37.14 41.94 42.23
C ASP A 7 35.62 41.82 41.98
N LEU A 8 34.90 42.95 41.95
CA LEU A 8 33.47 42.96 41.66
C LEU A 8 33.18 42.48 40.23
N MET A 9 33.98 42.94 39.25
CA MET A 9 33.85 42.51 37.85
C MET A 9 34.21 41.04 37.67
N ALA A 10 35.25 40.54 38.36
CA ALA A 10 35.65 39.13 38.33
C ALA A 10 34.55 38.22 38.91
N GLY A 11 33.92 38.62 40.03
CA GLY A 11 32.79 37.89 40.61
C GLY A 11 31.57 37.84 39.68
N LEU A 12 31.25 38.97 39.02
CA LEU A 12 30.14 39.05 38.08
C LEU A 12 30.38 38.20 36.81
N LEU A 13 31.62 38.19 36.32
CA LEU A 13 32.03 37.38 35.17
C LEU A 13 32.01 35.88 35.53
N GLY A 14 32.44 35.50 36.74
CA GLY A 14 32.35 34.13 37.24
C GLY A 14 30.91 33.63 37.37
N ALA A 15 30.01 34.45 37.93
CA ALA A 15 28.60 34.13 38.02
C ALA A 15 27.95 33.97 36.62
N PHE A 16 28.31 34.86 35.69
CA PHE A 16 27.84 34.78 34.31
C PHE A 16 28.30 33.49 33.62
N VAL A 17 29.57 33.10 33.78
CA VAL A 17 30.10 31.84 33.24
C VAL A 17 29.38 30.63 33.83
N LEU A 18 29.10 30.62 35.13
CA LEU A 18 28.38 29.51 35.77
C LEU A 18 26.93 29.37 35.26
N VAL A 19 26.22 30.49 35.09
CA VAL A 19 24.87 30.50 34.52
C VAL A 19 24.90 30.01 33.06
N LEU A 20 25.90 30.43 32.28
CA LEU A 20 26.05 30.06 30.88
C LEU A 20 26.39 28.57 30.72
N VAL A 21 27.27 28.03 31.58
CA VAL A 21 27.58 26.59 31.61
C VAL A 21 26.35 25.78 32.03
N GLY A 22 25.61 26.22 33.06
CA GLY A 22 24.38 25.54 33.50
C GLY A 22 23.30 25.51 32.41
N MET A 23 23.14 26.61 31.66
CA MET A 23 22.21 26.70 30.54
C MET A 23 22.59 25.78 29.37
N LEU A 24 23.88 25.67 29.04
CA LEU A 24 24.37 24.76 28.01
C LEU A 24 24.12 23.28 28.37
N VAL A 25 24.36 22.90 29.62
CA VAL A 25 24.09 21.53 30.10
C VAL A 25 22.60 21.18 29.97
N MET A 26 21.71 22.12 30.30
CA MET A 26 20.26 21.93 30.19
C MET A 26 19.78 21.84 28.72
N GLN A 27 20.42 22.55 27.79
CA GLN A 27 20.10 22.44 26.36
C GLN A 27 20.49 21.09 25.75
N VAL A 28 21.56 20.46 26.25
CA VAL A 28 22.01 19.14 25.76
C VAL A 28 20.98 18.05 26.07
N ASP A 29 20.34 18.10 27.24
CA ASP A 29 19.33 17.12 27.67
C ASP A 29 18.04 17.19 26.83
N LEU A 30 17.66 18.41 26.43
CA LEU A 30 16.48 18.64 25.58
C LEU A 30 16.73 18.19 24.13
N VAL A 31 17.95 18.34 23.62
CA VAL A 31 18.35 17.83 22.30
C VAL A 31 18.48 16.30 22.32
N ALA A 32 18.90 15.70 23.45
CA ALA A 32 19.00 14.26 23.61
C ALA A 32 17.63 13.57 23.59
N SER A 33 16.64 14.13 24.29
CA SER A 33 15.27 13.58 24.31
C SER A 33 14.58 13.67 22.94
N LEU A 34 14.78 14.76 22.19
CA LEU A 34 14.30 14.88 20.81
C LEU A 34 14.97 13.90 19.85
N ARG A 35 16.29 13.63 20.00
CA ARG A 35 17.00 12.62 19.20
C ARG A 35 16.46 11.22 19.43
N GLN A 36 16.10 10.89 20.67
CA GLN A 36 15.55 9.59 21.02
C GLN A 36 14.18 9.33 20.40
N GLU A 37 13.32 10.35 20.33
CA GLU A 37 12.00 10.27 19.70
C GLU A 37 12.12 10.13 18.17
N VAL A 38 13.07 10.86 17.57
CA VAL A 38 13.36 10.80 16.12
C VAL A 38 13.96 9.45 15.73
N GLU A 39 14.89 8.90 16.52
CA GLU A 39 15.46 7.57 16.25
C GLU A 39 14.40 6.46 16.32
N ARG A 40 13.46 6.54 17.28
CA ARG A 40 12.34 5.58 17.36
C ARG A 40 11.42 5.67 16.14
N ARG A 41 11.06 6.87 15.70
CA ARG A 41 10.24 7.07 14.48
C ARG A 41 10.98 6.64 13.21
N GLN A 42 12.27 6.92 13.12
CA GLN A 42 13.10 6.48 11.99
C GLN A 42 13.23 4.96 11.93
N MET A 43 13.29 4.26 13.06
CA MET A 43 13.29 2.80 13.09
C MET A 43 11.94 2.21 12.67
N GLU A 44 10.82 2.85 13.00
CA GLU A 44 9.50 2.45 12.51
C GLU A 44 9.32 2.71 11.01
N GLU A 45 9.80 3.85 10.51
CA GLU A 45 9.78 4.18 9.08
C GLU A 45 10.73 3.29 8.27
N GLN A 46 11.91 2.97 8.79
CA GLN A 46 12.83 2.02 8.15
C GLN A 46 12.25 0.60 8.15
N ARG A 47 11.51 0.18 9.18
CA ARG A 47 10.77 -1.09 9.17
C ARG A 47 9.64 -1.08 8.14
N ARG A 48 8.93 0.04 7.96
CA ARG A 48 7.94 0.20 6.88
C ARG A 48 8.59 0.14 5.49
N MET A 49 9.69 0.87 5.27
CA MET A 49 10.41 0.84 3.99
C MET A 49 11.06 -0.51 3.70
N ALA A 50 11.59 -1.21 4.71
CA ALA A 50 12.18 -2.54 4.54
C ALA A 50 11.11 -3.60 4.26
N LEU A 51 9.93 -3.53 4.90
CA LEU A 51 8.80 -4.39 4.55
C LEU A 51 8.29 -4.08 3.14
N GLU A 52 8.11 -2.82 2.77
CA GLU A 52 7.71 -2.42 1.40
C GLU A 52 8.74 -2.87 0.36
N LYS A 53 10.04 -2.79 0.66
CA LYS A 53 11.12 -3.18 -0.26
C LYS A 53 11.36 -4.68 -0.29
N ALA A 54 11.08 -5.41 0.78
CA ALA A 54 11.11 -6.89 0.80
C ALA A 54 9.87 -7.49 0.11
N LEU A 55 8.74 -6.77 0.10
CA LEU A 55 7.56 -7.09 -0.72
C LEU A 55 7.72 -6.68 -2.19
N ALA A 56 8.79 -5.95 -2.54
CA ALA A 56 9.06 -5.49 -3.90
C ALA A 56 9.80 -6.52 -4.78
N ILE A 57 9.93 -7.78 -4.37
CA ILE A 57 10.61 -8.81 -5.17
C ILE A 57 9.84 -10.13 -5.04
N PRO A 58 8.95 -10.52 -5.98
CA PRO A 58 8.58 -9.91 -7.25
C PRO A 58 7.08 -9.61 -7.32
N LEU A 59 6.69 -8.33 -7.22
CA LEU A 59 5.49 -7.86 -7.90
C LEU A 59 5.77 -7.90 -9.40
N ALA A 60 5.79 -9.10 -9.98
CA ALA A 60 5.77 -9.29 -11.41
C ALA A 60 4.45 -8.69 -11.90
N SER A 61 4.53 -7.44 -12.37
CA SER A 61 3.46 -6.63 -12.94
C SER A 61 2.39 -6.17 -11.93
N GLY A 62 2.18 -4.86 -11.76
CA GLY A 62 1.10 -4.27 -10.95
C GLY A 62 -0.31 -4.62 -11.43
N ARG A 63 -0.63 -5.93 -11.44
CA ARG A 63 -1.77 -6.55 -12.09
C ARG A 63 -2.64 -7.34 -11.11
N VAL A 64 -2.13 -7.71 -9.93
CA VAL A 64 -2.87 -8.46 -8.90
C VAL A 64 -2.55 -7.89 -7.51
N THR A 65 -3.56 -7.39 -6.78
CA THR A 65 -3.45 -6.99 -5.37
C THR A 65 -4.11 -8.03 -4.49
N VAL A 66 -3.49 -8.41 -3.37
CA VAL A 66 -4.10 -9.32 -2.39
C VAL A 66 -4.26 -8.56 -1.08
N ASN A 67 -5.50 -8.36 -0.64
CA ASN A 67 -5.81 -7.69 0.61
C ASN A 67 -6.98 -8.39 1.33
N GLU A 68 -6.76 -8.89 2.54
CA GLU A 68 -7.78 -9.53 3.38
C GLU A 68 -8.61 -10.61 2.64
N GLY A 69 -7.96 -11.47 1.84
CA GLY A 69 -8.65 -12.51 1.05
C GLY A 69 -9.29 -12.03 -0.25
N ARG A 70 -9.17 -10.74 -0.59
CA ARG A 70 -9.62 -10.16 -1.87
C ARG A 70 -8.47 -10.11 -2.85
N ILE A 71 -8.72 -10.54 -4.08
CA ILE A 71 -7.76 -10.51 -5.18
C ILE A 71 -8.23 -9.45 -6.20
N GLY A 72 -7.55 -8.32 -6.27
CA GLY A 72 -7.83 -7.25 -7.23
C GLY A 72 -7.01 -7.42 -8.50
N ILE A 73 -7.65 -7.76 -9.63
CA ILE A 73 -6.99 -7.83 -10.93
C ILE A 73 -7.31 -6.57 -11.74
N SER A 74 -6.29 -5.95 -12.32
CA SER A 74 -6.54 -4.78 -13.16
C SER A 74 -7.36 -5.14 -14.41
N GLY A 75 -8.49 -4.45 -14.61
CA GLY A 75 -9.37 -4.70 -15.76
C GLY A 75 -8.70 -4.49 -17.11
N SER A 76 -7.70 -3.61 -17.20
CA SER A 76 -6.90 -3.40 -18.43
C SER A 76 -5.97 -4.57 -18.76
N VAL A 77 -5.82 -5.54 -17.85
CA VAL A 77 -5.09 -6.79 -18.06
C VAL A 77 -6.01 -7.85 -18.65
N LEU A 78 -7.23 -7.93 -18.11
CA LEU A 78 -8.21 -8.94 -18.50
C LEU A 78 -8.93 -8.59 -19.80
N PHE A 79 -9.22 -7.30 -20.02
CA PHE A 79 -10.12 -6.85 -21.07
C PHE A 79 -9.53 -5.70 -21.90
N ALA A 80 -9.95 -5.60 -23.15
CA ALA A 80 -9.76 -4.38 -23.93
C ALA A 80 -10.69 -3.24 -23.43
N PRO A 81 -10.36 -1.97 -23.70
CA PRO A 81 -11.23 -0.85 -23.34
C PRO A 81 -12.64 -1.02 -23.91
N GLY A 82 -13.67 -0.92 -23.06
CA GLY A 82 -15.07 -1.07 -23.45
C GLY A 82 -15.50 -2.48 -23.88
N SER A 83 -14.65 -3.51 -23.73
CA SER A 83 -14.97 -4.89 -24.07
C SER A 83 -15.10 -5.76 -22.81
N ASP A 84 -15.94 -6.78 -22.87
CA ASP A 84 -16.09 -7.88 -21.91
C ASP A 84 -15.41 -9.17 -22.38
N GLU A 85 -14.69 -9.12 -23.50
CA GLU A 85 -13.96 -10.27 -24.04
C GLU A 85 -12.58 -10.40 -23.38
N LEU A 86 -12.31 -11.56 -22.81
CA LEU A 86 -11.03 -11.87 -22.17
C LEU A 86 -9.92 -11.92 -23.21
N ARG A 87 -8.85 -11.17 -22.95
CA ARG A 87 -7.61 -11.26 -23.73
C ARG A 87 -6.87 -12.55 -23.44
N PRO A 88 -6.07 -13.08 -24.39
CA PRO A 88 -5.28 -14.30 -24.18
C PRO A 88 -4.39 -14.24 -22.93
N GLU A 89 -3.74 -13.09 -22.69
CA GLU A 89 -2.87 -12.88 -21.54
C GLU A 89 -3.67 -12.86 -20.23
N GLY A 90 -4.89 -12.32 -20.26
CA GLY A 90 -5.81 -12.32 -19.13
C GLY A 90 -6.27 -13.74 -18.78
N ARG A 91 -6.61 -14.54 -19.79
CA ARG A 91 -6.98 -15.96 -19.61
C ARG A 91 -5.84 -16.78 -19.01
N GLN A 92 -4.61 -16.60 -19.49
CA GLN A 92 -3.43 -17.28 -18.94
C GLN A 92 -3.21 -16.93 -17.46
N LEU A 93 -3.44 -15.67 -17.08
CA LEU A 93 -3.36 -15.23 -15.69
C LEU A 93 -4.47 -15.87 -14.84
N LEU A 94 -5.71 -15.94 -15.33
CA LEU A 94 -6.79 -16.62 -14.60
C LEU A 94 -6.46 -18.12 -14.41
N THR A 95 -5.94 -18.76 -15.45
CA THR A 95 -5.55 -20.18 -15.43
C THR A 95 -4.50 -20.46 -14.35
N SER A 96 -3.47 -19.60 -14.23
CA SER A 96 -2.43 -19.77 -13.22
C SER A 96 -2.95 -19.56 -11.79
N LEU A 97 -4.06 -18.84 -11.60
CA LEU A 97 -4.69 -18.61 -10.31
C LEU A 97 -5.64 -19.75 -9.89
N VAL A 98 -6.15 -20.58 -10.81
CA VAL A 98 -7.13 -21.64 -10.49
C VAL A 98 -6.59 -22.62 -9.45
N GLN A 99 -5.36 -23.13 -9.62
CA GLN A 99 -4.79 -24.12 -8.70
C GLN A 99 -4.59 -23.56 -7.29
N PRO A 100 -3.90 -22.41 -7.09
CA PRO A 100 -3.79 -21.78 -5.77
C PRO A 100 -5.15 -21.46 -5.12
N LEU A 101 -6.12 -20.94 -5.90
CA LEU A 101 -7.45 -20.62 -5.41
C LEU A 101 -8.20 -21.85 -4.90
N ARG A 102 -8.15 -22.96 -5.64
CA ARG A 102 -8.82 -24.20 -5.23
C ARG A 102 -8.29 -24.77 -3.93
N VAL A 103 -6.97 -24.70 -3.70
CA VAL A 103 -6.36 -25.15 -2.45
C VAL A 103 -6.84 -24.27 -1.31
N TYR A 104 -6.75 -22.95 -1.47
CA TYR A 104 -7.15 -21.98 -0.46
C TYR A 104 -8.64 -22.09 -0.07
N LEU A 105 -9.53 -22.16 -1.07
CA LEU A 105 -10.98 -22.24 -0.84
C LEU A 105 -11.39 -23.57 -0.18
N ARG A 106 -10.73 -24.69 -0.52
CA ARG A 106 -10.99 -25.99 0.11
C ARG A 106 -10.54 -26.06 1.55
N GLU A 107 -9.41 -25.46 1.89
CA GLU A 107 -8.90 -25.46 3.28
C GLU A 107 -9.78 -24.64 4.23
N ARG A 108 -10.49 -23.64 3.70
CA ARG A 108 -11.32 -22.71 4.49
C ARG A 108 -12.83 -22.89 4.32
N ASP A 109 -13.26 -23.78 3.44
CA ASP A 109 -14.67 -23.95 3.04
C ASP A 109 -15.32 -22.61 2.63
N GLU A 110 -14.56 -21.81 1.87
CA GLU A 110 -14.96 -20.48 1.40
C GLU A 110 -15.43 -20.49 -0.06
N MET A 111 -16.23 -19.50 -0.43
CA MET A 111 -16.72 -19.26 -1.79
C MET A 111 -15.96 -18.10 -2.44
N LEU A 112 -15.64 -18.21 -3.72
CA LEU A 112 -15.02 -17.12 -4.49
C LEU A 112 -16.10 -16.17 -5.02
N MET A 113 -16.13 -14.93 -4.53
CA MET A 113 -16.98 -13.90 -5.12
C MET A 113 -16.21 -13.10 -6.18
N VAL A 114 -16.72 -13.07 -7.41
CA VAL A 114 -16.16 -12.27 -8.52
C VAL A 114 -16.95 -10.97 -8.67
N SER A 115 -16.25 -9.82 -8.65
CA SER A 115 -16.86 -8.50 -8.84
C SER A 115 -16.14 -7.73 -9.94
N GLY A 116 -16.92 -7.15 -10.87
CA GLY A 116 -16.41 -6.31 -11.94
C GLY A 116 -16.48 -4.83 -11.58
N PHE A 117 -15.45 -4.06 -11.94
CA PHE A 117 -15.42 -2.61 -11.76
C PHE A 117 -15.17 -1.93 -13.11
N THR A 118 -15.79 -0.78 -13.29
CA THR A 118 -15.61 0.12 -14.44
C THR A 118 -15.26 1.51 -13.93
N ASP A 119 -14.70 2.36 -14.79
CA ASP A 119 -14.51 3.76 -14.46
C ASP A 119 -15.83 4.55 -14.56
N ASN A 120 -15.81 5.79 -14.07
CA ASN A 120 -16.98 6.69 -14.14
C ASN A 120 -17.10 7.38 -15.50
N LYS A 121 -16.29 6.99 -16.48
CA LYS A 121 -16.37 7.58 -17.81
C LYS A 121 -17.56 6.96 -18.52
N LEU A 122 -18.51 7.80 -18.93
CA LEU A 122 -19.59 7.40 -19.83
C LEU A 122 -18.98 6.68 -21.03
N LEU A 123 -19.61 5.58 -21.46
CA LEU A 123 -19.32 4.88 -22.72
C LEU A 123 -19.62 5.84 -23.88
N ARG A 124 -18.77 6.84 -24.10
CA ARG A 124 -18.92 7.83 -25.18
C ARG A 124 -18.19 7.32 -26.41
N GLY A 125 -18.97 7.01 -27.44
CA GLY A 125 -18.48 6.69 -28.77
C GLY A 125 -18.71 5.24 -29.16
N GLY A 126 -19.72 5.00 -29.99
CA GLY A 126 -19.81 3.83 -30.88
C GLY A 126 -20.13 2.46 -30.26
N ASN A 127 -19.85 2.23 -28.98
CA ASN A 127 -20.14 0.95 -28.30
C ASN A 127 -21.63 0.81 -27.97
N HIS A 128 -22.44 0.49 -28.99
CA HIS A 128 -23.87 0.18 -28.84
C HIS A 128 -24.14 -1.18 -28.17
N ARG A 129 -23.08 -1.91 -27.78
CA ARG A 129 -23.18 -3.26 -27.20
C ARG A 129 -23.63 -3.25 -25.74
N PHE A 130 -23.33 -2.17 -25.00
CA PHE A 130 -23.71 -2.05 -23.59
C PHE A 130 -24.41 -0.72 -23.35
N THR A 131 -25.48 -0.76 -22.55
CA THR A 131 -26.34 0.38 -22.23
C THR A 131 -25.63 1.33 -21.27
N ASP A 132 -24.87 0.79 -20.33
CA ASP A 132 -24.13 1.55 -19.32
C ASP A 132 -22.92 0.75 -18.78
N ASN A 133 -22.19 1.39 -17.86
CA ASN A 133 -21.05 0.78 -17.19
C ASN A 133 -21.46 -0.33 -16.20
N LEU A 134 -22.70 -0.30 -15.70
CA LEU A 134 -23.22 -1.33 -14.81
C LEU A 134 -23.32 -2.66 -15.58
N GLU A 135 -23.94 -2.64 -16.77
CA GLU A 135 -24.06 -3.79 -17.66
C GLU A 135 -22.68 -4.32 -18.06
N LEU A 136 -21.75 -3.44 -18.47
CA LEU A 136 -20.38 -3.85 -18.82
C LEU A 136 -19.66 -4.50 -17.64
N SER A 137 -19.80 -3.95 -16.44
CA SER A 137 -19.15 -4.51 -15.23
C SER A 137 -19.70 -5.89 -14.88
N ALA A 138 -21.02 -6.09 -15.00
CA ALA A 138 -21.69 -7.35 -14.74
C ALA A 138 -21.29 -8.42 -15.76
N GLN A 139 -21.24 -8.07 -17.04
CA GLN A 139 -20.81 -8.99 -18.10
C GLN A 139 -19.35 -9.40 -17.93
N ARG A 140 -18.46 -8.46 -17.60
CA ARG A 140 -17.06 -8.78 -17.30
C ARG A 140 -16.91 -9.75 -16.14
N ALA A 141 -17.63 -9.53 -15.04
CA ALA A 141 -17.61 -10.43 -13.89
C ALA A 141 -18.05 -11.84 -14.30
N LEU A 142 -19.16 -11.94 -15.06
CA LEU A 142 -19.67 -13.21 -15.56
C LEU A 142 -18.67 -13.92 -16.50
N THR A 143 -18.01 -13.18 -17.39
CA THR A 143 -16.97 -13.73 -18.27
C THR A 143 -15.80 -14.30 -17.47
N VAL A 144 -15.35 -13.60 -16.42
CA VAL A 144 -14.30 -14.12 -15.52
C VAL A 144 -14.76 -15.37 -14.79
N THR A 145 -15.97 -15.36 -14.22
CA THR A 145 -16.54 -16.53 -13.53
C THR A 145 -16.59 -17.74 -14.44
N ARG A 146 -17.13 -17.59 -15.66
CA ARG A 146 -17.18 -18.67 -16.66
C ARG A 146 -15.80 -19.17 -17.02
N ALA A 147 -14.86 -18.26 -17.29
CA ALA A 147 -13.50 -18.65 -17.60
C ALA A 147 -12.86 -19.44 -16.45
N LEU A 148 -13.03 -19.04 -15.19
CA LEU A 148 -12.48 -19.79 -14.07
C LEU A 148 -13.10 -21.19 -13.94
N ILE A 149 -14.41 -21.32 -14.21
CA ILE A 149 -15.08 -22.63 -14.24
C ILE A 149 -14.52 -23.50 -15.38
N ASP A 150 -14.39 -22.94 -16.59
CA ASP A 150 -13.85 -23.64 -17.76
C ASP A 150 -12.40 -24.11 -17.53
N GLU A 151 -11.59 -23.31 -16.83
CA GLU A 151 -10.21 -23.64 -16.47
C GLU A 151 -10.11 -24.60 -15.26
N GLY A 152 -11.24 -25.06 -14.72
CA GLY A 152 -11.29 -26.17 -13.76
C GLY A 152 -11.65 -25.82 -12.31
N MET A 153 -12.25 -24.65 -12.07
CA MET A 153 -12.87 -24.33 -10.77
C MET A 153 -14.27 -24.97 -10.66
N PRO A 154 -14.63 -25.60 -9.51
CA PRO A 154 -15.98 -26.12 -9.32
C PRO A 154 -17.02 -24.99 -9.32
N ALA A 155 -18.08 -25.12 -10.10
CA ALA A 155 -19.16 -24.13 -10.15
C ALA A 155 -19.87 -23.91 -8.79
N SER A 156 -19.79 -24.87 -7.88
CA SER A 156 -20.30 -24.74 -6.52
C SER A 156 -19.41 -23.90 -5.60
N GLN A 157 -18.26 -23.40 -6.08
CA GLN A 157 -17.28 -22.62 -5.32
C GLN A 157 -17.13 -21.17 -5.84
N VAL A 158 -17.97 -20.74 -6.79
CA VAL A 158 -17.91 -19.43 -7.48
C VAL A 158 -19.28 -18.77 -7.57
#